data_AF-A0A523GWT6-F1
#
_entry.id   AF-A0A523GWT6-F1
#
_cell.length_a   1.000
_cell.length_b   1.000
_cell.length_c   1.000
_cell.angle_alpha   90.00
_cell.angle_beta   90.00
_cell.angle_gamma   90.00
#
_symmetry.space_group_name_H-M   'P 1'
#
loop_
_entity.id
_entity.type
_entity.pdbx_description
1 polymer ?
#
loop_
_entity_poly.entity_id
_entity_poly.type
_entity_poly.pdbx_seq_one_letter_code
_entity_poly.pdbx_strand_id
1 'polypeptide(L)'
;SRRGRDPLFGGVMKYGDIITPGANFATTLEFSKDVKINGTAVSAGKYSVWIAFEEGSWEFLLDESWERFHGPHPVRSDLKYGFMVTPTEVALENETLTFDFPSVHEGGTTLRMHWGTTMIELDIEIEPTPLVNITAKEAKRYVGTYDVDVAMIPPYTIFEGKRTYEFTYENGFLHTIMDIGPYTDPHDMAFYPKSTNVLFPVMLVEGVPAHSFEGGLLYEFTEDADGNITGFEGRLGGDAIWMTGKKR
;
A
#
# COMPACT_ATOMS: atom_id res chain seq x y z
N SER A 1 -21.85 -10.92 11.84
CA SER A 1 -23.21 -10.84 11.26
C SER A 1 -24.13 -10.05 12.17
N ARG A 2 -25.00 -9.22 11.60
CA ARG A 2 -26.04 -8.46 12.31
C ARG A 2 -27.33 -9.26 12.57
N ARG A 3 -27.46 -10.45 11.98
CA ARG A 3 -28.69 -11.24 12.05
C ARG A 3 -29.11 -11.48 13.50
N GLY A 4 -30.33 -11.06 13.83
CA GLY A 4 -30.89 -11.17 15.18
C GLY A 4 -30.31 -10.17 16.19
N ARG A 5 -29.61 -9.13 15.74
CA ARG A 5 -28.99 -8.08 16.56
C ARG A 5 -29.58 -6.73 16.14
N ASP A 6 -30.76 -6.43 16.67
CA ASP A 6 -31.49 -5.20 16.38
C ASP A 6 -32.12 -4.66 17.69
N PRO A 7 -31.81 -3.42 18.11
CA PRO A 7 -30.82 -2.51 17.50
C PRO A 7 -29.37 -2.99 17.72
N LEU A 8 -28.50 -2.73 16.73
CA LEU A 8 -27.05 -2.97 16.87
C LEU A 8 -26.46 -2.05 17.93
N PHE A 9 -26.49 -0.74 17.68
CA PHE A 9 -25.96 0.30 18.55
C PHE A 9 -27.07 0.81 19.48
N GLY A 10 -26.78 0.91 20.77
CA GLY A 10 -27.78 1.11 21.82
C GLY A 10 -28.55 -0.15 22.23
N GLY A 11 -28.31 -1.29 21.56
CA GLY A 11 -28.87 -2.60 21.91
C GLY A 11 -27.77 -3.61 22.26
N VAL A 12 -27.24 -4.30 21.23
CA VAL A 12 -26.16 -5.27 21.42
C VAL A 12 -24.84 -4.59 21.82
N MET A 13 -24.55 -3.45 21.18
CA MET A 13 -23.44 -2.57 21.51
C MET A 13 -23.99 -1.49 22.43
N LYS A 14 -23.74 -1.61 23.73
CA LYS A 14 -24.26 -0.66 24.72
C LYS A 14 -23.48 0.64 24.69
N TYR A 15 -24.17 1.77 24.83
CA TYR A 15 -23.51 3.07 24.97
C TYR A 15 -22.74 3.16 26.30
N GLY A 16 -21.62 3.87 26.28
CA GLY A 16 -20.70 4.00 27.41
C GLY A 16 -19.68 2.86 27.56
N ASP A 17 -19.82 1.77 26.79
CA ASP A 17 -18.80 0.72 26.72
C ASP A 17 -17.74 1.03 25.66
N ILE A 18 -16.48 0.67 25.96
CA ILE A 18 -15.39 0.64 25.00
C ILE A 18 -15.17 -0.80 24.57
N ILE A 19 -15.41 -1.11 23.30
CA ILE A 19 -15.33 -2.48 22.78
C ILE A 19 -14.54 -2.54 21.49
N THR A 20 -13.89 -3.68 21.29
CA THR A 20 -13.20 -3.96 20.03
C THR A 20 -14.24 -4.34 18.96
N PRO A 21 -14.18 -3.76 17.75
CA PRO A 21 -15.00 -4.18 16.62
C PRO A 21 -14.43 -5.49 16.03
N GLY A 22 -14.63 -6.59 16.77
CA GLY A 22 -14.07 -7.91 16.49
C GLY A 22 -14.74 -9.00 17.34
N ALA A 23 -14.17 -10.21 17.35
CA ALA A 23 -14.75 -11.35 18.08
C ALA A 23 -14.00 -11.64 19.38
N ASN A 24 -12.87 -12.36 19.30
CA ASN A 24 -12.14 -12.85 20.47
C ASN A 24 -10.96 -11.95 20.84
N PHE A 25 -10.06 -11.72 19.89
CA PHE A 25 -8.96 -10.77 20.03
C PHE A 25 -9.34 -9.44 19.40
N ALA A 26 -8.71 -8.38 19.87
CA ALA A 26 -8.89 -7.06 19.34
C ALA A 26 -8.53 -7.06 17.85
N THR A 27 -9.37 -6.39 17.05
CA THR A 27 -9.01 -6.10 15.66
C THR A 27 -7.75 -5.26 15.67
N THR A 28 -6.79 -5.57 14.79
CA THR A 28 -5.51 -4.85 14.75
C THR A 28 -5.40 -3.98 13.52
N LEU A 29 -4.81 -2.80 13.68
CA LEU A 29 -4.43 -1.91 12.59
C LEU A 29 -2.91 -1.66 12.66
N GLU A 30 -2.22 -1.84 11.55
CA GLU A 30 -0.75 -1.77 11.48
C GLU A 30 -0.30 -0.76 10.43
N PHE A 31 0.64 0.10 10.82
CA PHE A 31 1.23 1.13 9.97
C PHE A 31 2.73 0.89 9.86
N SER A 32 3.25 0.78 8.63
CA SER A 32 4.68 0.62 8.36
C SER A 32 5.47 1.93 8.44
N LYS A 33 4.77 3.07 8.52
CA LYS A 33 5.32 4.43 8.63
C LYS A 33 4.44 5.25 9.56
N ASP A 34 4.96 6.40 10.00
CA ASP A 34 4.16 7.39 10.70
C ASP A 34 3.05 7.90 9.77
N VAL A 35 1.85 8.10 10.32
CA VAL A 35 0.65 8.56 9.61
C VAL A 35 0.01 9.73 10.38
N LYS A 36 -0.95 10.42 9.74
CA LYS A 36 -1.92 11.26 10.44
C LYS A 36 -3.30 10.65 10.25
N ILE A 37 -4.07 10.50 11.32
CA ILE A 37 -5.45 10.01 11.27
C ILE A 37 -6.37 11.15 11.69
N ASN A 38 -7.26 11.60 10.81
CA ASN A 38 -8.08 12.80 11.00
C ASN A 38 -7.24 13.99 11.52
N GLY A 39 -6.05 14.20 10.94
CA GLY A 39 -5.08 15.23 11.34
C GLY A 39 -4.25 14.95 12.61
N THR A 40 -4.48 13.85 13.33
CA THR A 40 -3.72 13.47 14.54
C THR A 40 -2.54 12.57 14.18
N ALA A 41 -1.33 12.96 14.57
CA ALA A 41 -0.12 12.17 14.30
C ALA A 41 -0.12 10.83 15.07
N VAL A 42 0.16 9.75 14.36
CA VAL A 42 0.23 8.38 14.88
C VAL A 42 1.54 7.75 14.39
N SER A 43 2.38 7.29 15.30
CA SER A 43 3.64 6.63 14.94
C SER A 43 3.43 5.30 14.22
N ALA A 44 4.40 4.91 13.39
CA ALA A 44 4.49 3.56 12.85
C ALA A 44 4.39 2.52 13.96
N GLY A 45 3.69 1.42 13.70
CA GLY A 45 3.47 0.37 14.69
C GLY A 45 2.17 -0.39 14.47
N LYS A 46 1.93 -1.34 15.36
CA LYS A 46 0.75 -2.20 15.37
C LYS A 46 -0.10 -1.90 16.59
N TYR A 47 -1.39 -1.74 16.37
CA TYR A 47 -2.32 -1.25 17.38
C TYR A 47 -3.55 -2.16 17.50
N SER A 48 -4.09 -2.31 18.70
CA SER A 48 -5.46 -2.80 18.90
C SER A 48 -6.46 -1.68 18.63
N VAL A 49 -7.59 -2.04 18.00
CA VAL A 49 -8.69 -1.13 17.66
C VAL A 49 -9.80 -1.26 18.69
N TRP A 50 -10.26 -0.12 19.20
CA TRP A 50 -11.39 -0.01 20.11
C TRP A 50 -12.31 1.11 19.67
N ILE A 51 -13.59 1.04 20.04
CA ILE A 51 -14.56 2.09 19.77
C ILE A 51 -15.32 2.38 21.06
N ALA A 52 -15.37 3.65 21.44
CA ALA A 52 -16.29 4.16 22.45
C ALA A 52 -17.58 4.60 21.76
N PHE A 53 -18.70 3.98 22.14
CA PHE A 53 -20.01 4.26 21.57
C PHE A 53 -20.76 5.25 22.45
N GLU A 54 -21.05 6.44 21.93
CA GLU A 54 -21.98 7.40 22.53
C GLU A 54 -23.11 7.74 21.53
N GLU A 55 -24.16 8.38 22.02
CA GLU A 55 -25.27 8.84 21.17
C GLU A 55 -24.79 9.97 20.25
N GLY A 56 -24.74 9.71 18.94
CA GLY A 56 -24.42 10.70 17.90
C GLY A 56 -22.94 11.00 17.66
N SER A 57 -22.02 10.53 18.52
CA SER A 57 -20.58 10.71 18.32
C SER A 57 -19.81 9.52 18.89
N TRP A 58 -18.90 8.95 18.11
CA TRP A 58 -18.06 7.84 18.58
C TRP A 58 -16.61 8.29 18.63
N GLU A 59 -15.82 7.58 19.43
CA GLU A 59 -14.37 7.72 19.43
C GLU A 59 -13.74 6.42 18.96
N PHE A 60 -13.01 6.48 17.84
CA PHE A 60 -12.18 5.39 17.37
C PHE A 60 -10.84 5.45 18.09
N LEU A 61 -10.37 4.34 18.62
CA LEU A 61 -9.29 4.31 19.60
C LEU A 61 -8.23 3.28 19.21
N LEU A 62 -6.97 3.63 19.45
CA LEU A 62 -5.82 2.76 19.19
C LEU A 62 -4.94 2.63 20.43
N ASP A 63 -4.41 1.42 20.66
CA ASP A 63 -3.43 1.15 21.70
C ASP A 63 -2.34 0.17 21.25
N GLU A 64 -1.11 0.36 21.74
CA GLU A 64 0.05 -0.46 21.39
C GLU A 64 -0.04 -1.92 21.87
N SER A 65 -0.88 -2.20 22.87
CA SER A 65 -1.14 -3.56 23.35
C SER A 65 -2.06 -4.32 22.37
N TRP A 66 -1.51 -4.73 21.22
CA TRP A 66 -2.30 -5.28 20.12
C TRP A 66 -2.74 -6.75 20.32
N GLU A 67 -2.02 -7.56 21.11
CA GLU A 67 -2.39 -8.94 21.47
C GLU A 67 -3.42 -9.00 22.62
N ARG A 68 -4.50 -8.23 22.50
CA ARG A 68 -5.46 -8.06 23.58
C ARG A 68 -6.74 -8.85 23.32
N PHE A 69 -7.21 -9.59 24.32
CA PHE A 69 -8.51 -10.24 24.27
C PHE A 69 -9.63 -9.20 24.43
N HIS A 70 -10.83 -9.46 23.90
CA HIS A 70 -11.95 -8.50 23.86
C HIS A 70 -12.44 -8.04 25.25
N GLY A 71 -12.01 -8.73 26.30
CA GLY A 71 -12.40 -8.53 27.68
C GLY A 71 -11.19 -8.76 28.60
N PRO A 72 -11.10 -8.04 29.74
CA PRO A 72 -12.00 -6.96 30.16
C PRO A 72 -11.90 -5.72 29.27
N HIS A 73 -13.02 -4.99 29.14
CA HIS A 73 -13.07 -3.74 28.37
C HIS A 73 -12.09 -2.71 28.96
N PRO A 74 -11.35 -1.96 28.13
CA PRO A 74 -10.47 -0.89 28.60
C PRO A 74 -11.24 0.26 29.22
N VAL A 75 -10.53 1.03 30.04
CA VAL A 75 -10.91 2.43 30.28
C VAL A 75 -10.23 3.33 29.25
N ARG A 76 -10.88 4.44 28.90
CA ARG A 76 -10.40 5.35 27.85
C ARG A 76 -8.96 5.85 28.08
N SER A 77 -8.56 6.05 29.33
CA SER A 77 -7.22 6.53 29.71
C SER A 77 -6.08 5.55 29.41
N ASP A 78 -6.40 4.25 29.23
CA ASP A 78 -5.41 3.23 28.92
C ASP A 78 -5.06 3.18 27.43
N LEU A 79 -5.81 3.92 26.59
CA LEU A 79 -5.70 3.84 25.14
C LEU A 79 -4.94 5.06 24.59
N LYS A 80 -3.86 4.78 23.87
CA LYS A 80 -2.89 5.78 23.42
C LYS A 80 -3.47 6.88 22.53
N TYR A 81 -4.25 6.52 21.51
CA TYR A 81 -4.82 7.48 20.56
C TYR A 81 -6.34 7.42 20.52
N GLY A 82 -6.98 8.54 20.19
CA GLY A 82 -8.41 8.61 19.95
C GLY A 82 -8.76 9.64 18.89
N PHE A 83 -9.76 9.30 18.07
CA PHE A 83 -10.21 10.08 16.93
C PHE A 83 -11.73 10.16 16.98
N MET A 84 -12.26 11.37 17.07
CA MET A 84 -13.70 11.57 16.99
C MET A 84 -14.18 11.22 15.59
N VAL A 85 -15.22 10.40 15.51
CA VAL A 85 -15.88 10.01 14.27
C VAL A 85 -17.39 10.15 14.43
N THR A 86 -18.06 10.51 13.35
CA THR A 86 -19.53 10.63 13.33
C THR A 86 -20.11 9.43 12.62
N PRO A 87 -20.91 8.58 13.29
CA PRO A 87 -21.62 7.51 12.62
C PRO A 87 -22.64 8.10 11.64
N THR A 88 -22.58 7.64 10.40
CA THR A 88 -23.55 8.00 9.35
C THR A 88 -24.45 6.82 9.06
N GLU A 89 -25.74 7.09 8.89
CA GLU A 89 -26.71 6.11 8.44
C GLU A 89 -26.67 6.00 6.91
N VAL A 90 -26.54 4.77 6.41
CA VAL A 90 -26.46 4.46 4.97
C VAL A 90 -27.57 3.50 4.56
N ALA A 91 -28.10 3.69 3.35
CA ALA A 91 -29.22 2.91 2.83
C ALA A 91 -28.85 1.47 2.44
N LEU A 92 -27.60 1.27 2.01
CA LEU A 92 -27.10 -0.07 1.68
C LEU A 92 -26.62 -0.73 2.96
N GLU A 93 -27.40 -1.69 3.47
CA GLU A 93 -27.04 -2.39 4.70
C GLU A 93 -25.92 -3.41 4.47
N ASN A 94 -25.07 -3.59 5.48
CA ASN A 94 -24.06 -4.64 5.49
C ASN A 94 -24.29 -5.65 6.62
N GLU A 95 -24.53 -6.91 6.25
CA GLU A 95 -24.77 -8.02 7.19
C GLU A 95 -23.54 -8.29 8.07
N THR A 96 -22.34 -8.19 7.50
CA THR A 96 -21.07 -8.49 8.16
C THR A 96 -20.38 -7.19 8.56
N LEU A 97 -19.71 -7.19 9.71
CA LEU A 97 -18.83 -6.10 10.08
C LEU A 97 -17.66 -6.09 9.09
N THR A 98 -17.56 -5.04 8.30
CA THR A 98 -16.54 -4.91 7.25
C THR A 98 -15.67 -3.70 7.53
N PHE A 99 -14.36 -3.89 7.35
CA PHE A 99 -13.40 -2.81 7.16
C PHE A 99 -12.94 -2.82 5.71
N ASP A 100 -12.93 -1.67 5.06
CA ASP A 100 -12.45 -1.52 3.69
C ASP A 100 -11.77 -0.16 3.48
N PHE A 101 -11.07 -0.03 2.35
CA PHE A 101 -10.34 1.18 1.95
C PHE A 101 -10.93 1.68 0.62
N PRO A 102 -12.01 2.48 0.64
CA PRO A 102 -12.74 2.83 -0.57
C PRO A 102 -12.00 3.85 -1.45
N SER A 103 -10.97 4.51 -0.91
CA SER A 103 -10.14 5.49 -1.60
C SER A 103 -8.69 5.28 -1.17
N VAL A 104 -7.78 5.12 -2.13
CA VAL A 104 -6.33 5.00 -1.92
C VAL A 104 -5.65 5.92 -2.92
N HIS A 105 -4.72 6.74 -2.45
CA HIS A 105 -3.93 7.65 -3.27
C HIS A 105 -2.53 7.85 -2.68
N GLU A 106 -1.67 8.59 -3.39
CA GLU A 106 -0.25 8.75 -3.02
C GLU A 106 0.00 9.33 -1.61
N GLY A 107 -0.95 10.13 -1.12
CA GLY A 107 -0.88 10.84 0.15
C GLY A 107 -1.72 10.21 1.26
N GLY A 108 -2.39 9.09 1.02
CA GLY A 108 -3.27 8.53 2.03
C GLY A 108 -4.36 7.60 1.54
N THR A 109 -5.28 7.31 2.44
CA THR A 109 -6.43 6.45 2.21
C THR A 109 -7.55 6.79 3.18
N THR A 110 -8.77 6.42 2.84
CA THR A 110 -9.87 6.40 3.82
C THR A 110 -9.98 4.99 4.40
N LEU A 111 -9.95 4.84 5.72
CA LEU A 111 -10.38 3.61 6.39
C LEU A 111 -11.87 3.71 6.70
N ARG A 112 -12.65 2.75 6.23
CA ARG A 112 -14.08 2.68 6.50
C ARG A 112 -14.44 1.45 7.32
N MET A 113 -15.26 1.63 8.36
CA MET A 113 -15.96 0.55 9.04
C MET A 113 -17.46 0.62 8.72
N HIS A 114 -18.05 -0.49 8.32
CA HIS A 114 -19.47 -0.57 7.97
C HIS A 114 -20.13 -1.82 8.57
N TRP A 115 -21.19 -1.64 9.36
CA TRP A 115 -22.00 -2.75 9.88
C TRP A 115 -23.47 -2.35 10.10
N GLY A 116 -24.39 -3.16 9.59
CA GLY A 116 -25.81 -2.79 9.54
C GLY A 116 -26.01 -1.61 8.60
N THR A 117 -26.76 -0.61 9.04
CA THR A 117 -26.93 0.68 8.36
C THR A 117 -25.91 1.71 8.80
N THR A 118 -24.93 1.37 9.66
CA THR A 118 -24.03 2.36 10.25
C THR A 118 -22.63 2.28 9.66
N MET A 119 -22.11 3.44 9.28
CA MET A 119 -20.79 3.62 8.71
C MET A 119 -20.00 4.68 9.49
N ILE A 120 -18.70 4.46 9.66
CA ILE A 120 -17.74 5.49 10.08
C ILE A 120 -16.54 5.47 9.12
N GLU A 121 -15.93 6.63 8.94
CA GLU A 121 -14.76 6.81 8.10
C GLU A 121 -13.67 7.56 8.87
N LEU A 122 -12.42 7.19 8.62
CA LEU A 122 -11.23 7.88 9.09
C LEU A 122 -10.37 8.22 7.88
N ASP A 123 -9.94 9.47 7.79
CA ASP A 123 -8.94 9.90 6.82
C ASP A 123 -7.55 9.56 7.36
N ILE A 124 -6.75 8.85 6.59
CA ILE A 124 -5.39 8.43 6.94
C ILE A 124 -4.45 9.05 5.93
N GLU A 125 -3.70 10.05 6.37
CA GLU A 125 -2.71 10.72 5.56
C GLU A 125 -1.32 10.14 5.84
N ILE A 126 -0.52 10.03 4.80
CA ILE A 126 0.91 9.77 4.87
C ILE A 126 1.66 10.92 4.23
N GLU A 127 2.86 11.19 4.72
CA GLU A 127 3.80 11.98 3.94
C GLU A 127 4.33 11.09 2.80
N PRO A 128 4.07 11.40 1.52
CA PRO A 128 4.59 10.61 0.42
C PRO A 128 6.11 10.58 0.50
N THR A 129 6.71 9.43 0.23
CA THR A 129 8.17 9.39 0.07
C THR A 129 8.50 10.02 -1.27
N PRO A 130 9.17 11.18 -1.32
CA PRO A 130 9.44 11.85 -2.58
C PRO A 130 10.33 10.95 -3.44
N LEU A 131 9.93 10.79 -4.69
CA LEU A 131 10.74 10.09 -5.67
C LEU A 131 11.95 10.96 -6.02
N VAL A 132 13.15 10.46 -5.72
CA VAL A 132 14.40 11.15 -6.07
C VAL A 132 14.88 10.64 -7.42
N ASN A 133 14.91 11.49 -8.44
CA ASN A 133 15.38 11.10 -9.77
C ASN A 133 16.86 10.69 -9.74
N ILE A 134 17.20 9.70 -10.58
CA ILE A 134 18.59 9.40 -10.92
C ILE A 134 19.16 10.59 -11.70
N THR A 135 20.34 11.07 -11.34
CA THR A 135 20.98 12.16 -12.10
C THR A 135 21.48 11.65 -13.45
N ALA A 136 21.63 12.55 -14.43
CA ALA A 136 22.21 12.21 -15.73
C ALA A 136 23.59 11.55 -15.63
N LYS A 137 24.38 11.88 -14.59
CA LYS A 137 25.71 11.28 -14.36
C LYS A 137 25.60 9.84 -13.89
N GLU A 138 24.72 9.58 -12.92
CA GLU A 138 24.49 8.22 -12.37
C GLU A 138 23.82 7.33 -13.42
N ALA A 139 22.88 7.87 -14.19
CA ALA A 139 22.13 7.14 -15.20
C ALA A 139 23.03 6.48 -16.27
N LYS A 140 24.18 7.09 -16.59
CA LYS A 140 25.12 6.60 -17.62
C LYS A 140 25.50 5.13 -17.48
N ARG A 141 25.56 4.61 -16.26
CA ARG A 141 25.96 3.22 -16.03
C ARG A 141 24.88 2.22 -16.48
N TYR A 142 23.60 2.59 -16.40
CA TYR A 142 22.47 1.75 -16.79
C TYR A 142 22.09 1.94 -18.26
N VAL A 143 22.44 3.08 -18.87
CA VAL A 143 22.15 3.35 -20.28
C VAL A 143 22.81 2.29 -21.17
N GLY A 144 22.04 1.80 -22.15
CA GLY A 144 22.48 0.81 -23.13
C GLY A 144 21.37 -0.13 -23.57
N THR A 145 21.74 -1.06 -24.44
CA THR A 145 20.83 -2.07 -24.97
C THR A 145 21.00 -3.38 -24.19
N TYR A 146 19.87 -4.00 -23.84
CA TYR A 146 19.83 -5.24 -23.08
C TYR A 146 19.05 -6.30 -23.85
N ASP A 147 19.62 -7.50 -23.93
CA ASP A 147 18.90 -8.71 -24.32
C ASP A 147 18.11 -9.20 -23.11
N VAL A 148 16.78 -9.17 -23.21
CA VAL A 148 15.88 -9.47 -22.10
C VAL A 148 15.17 -10.78 -22.35
N ASP A 149 15.16 -11.66 -21.35
CA ASP A 149 14.37 -12.88 -21.32
C ASP A 149 13.27 -12.72 -20.26
N VAL A 150 12.02 -12.77 -20.69
CA VAL A 150 10.84 -12.61 -19.84
C VAL A 150 10.25 -13.98 -19.52
N ALA A 151 10.01 -14.25 -18.25
CA ALA A 151 9.38 -15.47 -17.75
C ALA A 151 7.91 -15.23 -17.37
N MET A 152 7.09 -16.27 -17.52
CA MET A 152 5.71 -16.26 -17.04
C MET A 152 5.67 -16.34 -15.51
N ILE A 153 4.88 -15.48 -14.86
CA ILE A 153 4.56 -15.57 -13.43
C ILE A 153 3.06 -15.74 -13.23
N PRO A 154 2.55 -16.92 -12.81
CA PRO A 154 1.16 -17.06 -12.38
C PRO A 154 0.87 -16.19 -11.14
N PRO A 155 -0.29 -15.51 -11.03
CA PRO A 155 -1.45 -15.54 -11.93
C PRO A 155 -1.41 -14.49 -13.06
N TYR A 156 -0.31 -13.73 -13.20
CA TYR A 156 -0.20 -12.67 -14.19
C TYR A 156 -0.04 -13.24 -15.61
N THR A 157 -0.74 -12.63 -16.58
CA THR A 157 -0.64 -13.01 -17.99
C THR A 157 0.54 -12.30 -18.64
N ILE A 158 1.76 -12.73 -18.31
CA ILE A 158 2.99 -12.26 -18.95
C ILE A 158 3.38 -13.27 -20.04
N PHE A 159 3.70 -12.78 -21.24
CA PHE A 159 4.08 -13.64 -22.34
C PHE A 159 5.58 -13.87 -22.32
N GLU A 160 5.96 -15.13 -22.06
CA GLU A 160 7.36 -15.55 -22.10
C GLU A 160 8.00 -15.22 -23.45
N GLY A 161 9.29 -14.89 -23.42
CA GLY A 161 10.05 -14.68 -24.65
C GLY A 161 11.16 -13.67 -24.55
N LYS A 162 11.97 -13.66 -25.61
CA LYS A 162 13.12 -12.76 -25.75
C LYS A 162 12.71 -11.43 -26.34
N ARG A 163 13.22 -10.35 -25.76
CA ARG A 163 13.04 -8.97 -26.21
C ARG A 163 14.35 -8.20 -26.14
N THR A 164 14.31 -6.97 -26.65
CA THR A 164 15.41 -6.02 -26.53
C THR A 164 14.89 -4.78 -25.85
N TYR A 165 15.47 -4.42 -24.72
CA TYR A 165 15.16 -3.18 -24.01
C TYR A 165 16.30 -2.18 -24.21
N GLU A 166 15.93 -0.93 -24.44
CA GLU A 166 16.88 0.17 -24.58
C GLU A 166 16.66 1.11 -23.40
N PHE A 167 17.65 1.16 -22.51
CA PHE A 167 17.66 2.10 -21.40
C PHE A 167 18.30 3.40 -21.85
N THR A 168 17.53 4.48 -21.79
CA THR A 168 17.93 5.84 -22.20
C THR A 168 17.77 6.80 -21.04
N TYR A 169 18.45 7.95 -21.11
CA TYR A 169 18.23 9.06 -20.18
C TYR A 169 17.71 10.27 -20.93
N GLU A 170 16.40 10.51 -20.85
CA GLU A 170 15.71 11.58 -21.55
C GLU A 170 14.69 12.24 -20.61
N ASN A 171 14.41 13.53 -20.84
CA ASN A 171 13.43 14.30 -20.05
C ASN A 171 13.62 14.25 -18.52
N GLY A 172 14.86 13.99 -18.07
CA GLY A 172 15.20 13.92 -16.64
C GLY A 172 15.02 12.55 -15.99
N PHE A 173 14.71 11.51 -16.77
CA PHE A 173 14.48 10.15 -16.29
C PHE A 173 15.40 9.15 -16.99
N LEU A 174 15.91 8.18 -16.22
CA LEU A 174 16.34 6.91 -16.80
C LEU A 174 15.07 6.12 -17.11
N HIS A 175 14.88 5.71 -18.36
CA HIS A 175 13.67 4.97 -18.75
C HIS A 175 13.94 3.90 -19.81
N THR A 176 13.00 2.95 -19.93
CA THR A 176 12.93 2.00 -21.05
C THR A 176 11.46 1.75 -21.38
N ILE A 177 11.21 1.40 -22.65
CA ILE A 177 9.91 0.88 -23.06
C ILE A 177 9.81 -0.60 -22.65
N MET A 178 8.90 -0.90 -21.73
CA MET A 178 8.61 -2.24 -21.27
C MET A 178 7.52 -2.87 -22.14
N ASP A 179 7.87 -3.95 -22.84
CA ASP A 179 6.94 -4.81 -23.57
C ASP A 179 6.82 -6.16 -22.85
N ILE A 180 5.62 -6.49 -22.37
CA ILE A 180 5.31 -7.74 -21.64
C ILE A 180 4.46 -8.72 -22.46
N GLY A 181 4.13 -8.40 -23.72
CA GLY A 181 3.38 -9.31 -24.59
C GLY A 181 2.46 -8.65 -25.61
N PRO A 182 1.95 -9.45 -26.56
CA PRO A 182 1.22 -8.95 -27.74
C PRO A 182 -0.19 -8.40 -27.48
N TYR A 183 -0.70 -8.51 -26.25
CA TYR A 183 -2.05 -8.02 -25.88
C TYR A 183 -2.01 -6.82 -24.94
N THR A 184 -0.83 -6.27 -24.68
CA THR A 184 -0.61 -5.10 -23.84
C THR A 184 0.23 -4.11 -24.61
N ASP A 185 -0.19 -2.84 -24.64
CA ASP A 185 0.65 -1.80 -25.23
C ASP A 185 1.96 -1.68 -24.43
N PRO A 186 3.10 -1.48 -25.10
CA PRO A 186 4.35 -1.22 -24.40
C PRO A 186 4.23 0.02 -23.51
N HIS A 187 4.76 -0.06 -22.29
CA HIS A 187 4.69 1.00 -21.31
C HIS A 187 6.02 1.73 -21.19
N ASP A 188 6.00 3.06 -21.14
CA ASP A 188 7.19 3.85 -20.82
C ASP A 188 7.40 3.84 -19.30
N MET A 189 8.59 3.44 -18.87
CA MET A 189 8.90 3.15 -17.46
C MET A 189 10.09 3.99 -17.00
N ALA A 190 9.85 4.97 -16.13
CA ALA A 190 10.90 5.71 -15.45
C ALA A 190 11.45 4.93 -14.25
N PHE A 191 12.75 5.00 -14.01
CA PHE A 191 13.42 4.28 -12.94
C PHE A 191 13.89 5.20 -11.82
N TYR A 192 13.64 4.75 -10.60
CA TYR A 192 13.99 5.45 -9.38
C TYR A 192 14.89 4.57 -8.51
N PRO A 193 15.87 5.15 -7.79
CA PRO A 193 16.79 4.38 -6.98
C PRO A 193 16.14 3.99 -5.65
N LYS A 194 16.16 2.68 -5.34
CA LYS A 194 16.00 2.18 -3.97
C LYS A 194 17.37 2.05 -3.29
N SER A 195 18.38 1.66 -4.07
CA SER A 195 19.80 1.69 -3.72
C SER A 195 20.64 1.84 -5.00
N THR A 196 21.97 1.84 -4.88
CA THR A 196 22.88 1.99 -6.02
C THR A 196 22.65 0.99 -7.15
N ASN A 197 22.30 -0.26 -6.86
CA ASN A 197 22.10 -1.28 -7.90
C ASN A 197 20.65 -1.81 -7.93
N VAL A 198 19.76 -1.26 -7.09
CA VAL A 198 18.36 -1.67 -7.05
C VAL A 198 17.49 -0.48 -7.43
N LEU A 199 16.86 -0.57 -8.59
CA LEU A 199 15.92 0.43 -9.09
C LEU A 199 14.50 -0.13 -9.01
N PHE A 200 13.51 0.75 -8.91
CA PHE A 200 12.11 0.40 -9.08
C PHE A 200 11.52 1.23 -10.21
N PRO A 201 10.68 0.63 -11.08
CA PRO A 201 10.10 1.35 -12.18
C PRO A 201 8.74 1.97 -11.81
N VAL A 202 8.44 3.08 -12.46
CA VAL A 202 7.21 3.86 -12.33
C VAL A 202 6.73 4.18 -13.74
N MET A 203 5.45 3.94 -14.04
CA MET A 203 4.93 4.17 -15.38
C MET A 203 4.88 5.68 -15.68
N LEU A 204 5.31 6.08 -16.87
CA LEU A 204 5.09 7.43 -17.38
C LEU A 204 3.79 7.47 -18.17
N VAL A 205 2.87 8.35 -17.78
CA VAL A 205 1.66 8.67 -18.54
C VAL A 205 1.80 10.10 -19.03
N GLU A 206 1.83 10.28 -20.35
CA GLU A 206 2.07 11.58 -21.00
C GLU A 206 3.37 12.28 -20.51
N GLY A 207 4.41 11.49 -20.20
CA GLY A 207 5.70 11.98 -19.71
C GLY A 207 5.73 12.35 -18.23
N VAL A 208 4.65 12.11 -17.49
CA VAL A 208 4.56 12.35 -16.05
C VAL A 208 4.56 11.00 -15.31
N PRO A 209 5.36 10.84 -14.24
CA PRO A 209 5.29 9.67 -13.37
C PRO A 209 3.86 9.47 -12.83
N ALA A 210 3.22 8.39 -13.26
CA ALA A 210 1.95 7.89 -12.74
C ALA A 210 2.22 6.78 -11.72
N HIS A 211 1.18 6.30 -11.02
CA HIS A 211 1.28 5.30 -9.94
C HIS A 211 2.38 4.23 -10.16
N SER A 212 3.17 3.96 -9.13
CA SER A 212 4.05 2.80 -9.10
C SER A 212 3.22 1.51 -9.16
N PHE A 213 3.74 0.46 -9.79
CA PHE A 213 3.15 -0.86 -9.66
C PHE A 213 3.14 -1.28 -8.17
N GLU A 214 1.95 -1.28 -7.55
CA GLU A 214 1.74 -1.94 -6.26
C GLU A 214 2.08 -3.43 -6.44
N GLY A 215 3.21 -3.86 -5.91
CA GLY A 215 3.71 -5.22 -6.13
C GLY A 215 5.20 -5.43 -5.86
N GLY A 216 5.94 -4.37 -5.53
CA GLY A 216 7.36 -4.51 -5.19
C GLY A 216 8.21 -4.95 -6.39
N LEU A 217 7.89 -4.41 -7.57
CA LEU A 217 8.68 -4.62 -8.78
C LEU A 217 10.05 -3.95 -8.63
N LEU A 218 11.12 -4.74 -8.70
CA LEU A 218 12.49 -4.26 -8.55
C LEU A 218 13.34 -4.72 -9.73
N TYR A 219 14.31 -3.91 -10.11
CA TYR A 219 15.35 -4.21 -11.08
C TYR A 219 16.68 -4.19 -10.33
N GLU A 220 17.26 -5.37 -10.14
CA GLU A 220 18.55 -5.54 -9.49
C GLU A 220 19.63 -5.65 -10.57
N PHE A 221 20.41 -4.60 -10.74
CA PHE A 221 21.47 -4.55 -11.74
C PHE A 221 22.72 -5.26 -11.24
N THR A 222 23.31 -6.08 -12.12
CA THR A 222 24.57 -6.77 -11.86
C THR A 222 25.74 -5.97 -12.43
N GLU A 223 26.87 -5.96 -11.74
CA GLU A 223 28.08 -5.24 -12.14
C GLU A 223 29.30 -6.16 -12.21
N ASP A 224 30.28 -5.81 -13.05
CA ASP A 224 31.59 -6.44 -13.06
C ASP A 224 32.51 -5.89 -11.97
N ALA A 225 33.75 -6.40 -11.90
CA ALA A 225 34.74 -5.98 -10.91
C ALA A 225 35.14 -4.49 -11.03
N ASP A 226 34.92 -3.88 -12.19
CA ASP A 226 35.21 -2.47 -12.47
C ASP A 226 33.99 -1.57 -12.20
N GLY A 227 32.86 -2.14 -11.77
CA GLY A 227 31.62 -1.43 -11.46
C GLY A 227 30.76 -1.10 -12.69
N ASN A 228 31.04 -1.70 -13.85
CA ASN A 228 30.21 -1.54 -15.04
C ASN A 228 29.02 -2.48 -14.96
N ILE A 229 27.83 -1.96 -15.28
CA ILE A 229 26.62 -2.78 -15.34
C ILE A 229 26.74 -3.80 -16.47
N THR A 230 26.51 -5.08 -16.15
CA THR A 230 26.55 -6.21 -17.09
C THR A 230 25.17 -6.79 -17.38
N GLY A 231 24.18 -6.47 -16.55
CA GLY A 231 22.82 -6.99 -16.70
C GLY A 231 21.89 -6.55 -15.57
N PHE A 232 20.73 -7.18 -15.48
CA PHE A 232 19.79 -7.03 -14.37
C PHE A 232 18.89 -8.26 -14.20
N GLU A 233 18.29 -8.37 -13.03
CA GLU A 233 17.16 -9.26 -12.74
C GLU A 233 15.93 -8.41 -12.38
N GLY A 234 14.82 -8.62 -13.08
CA GLY A 234 13.53 -8.10 -12.69
C GLY A 234 12.90 -9.03 -11.66
N ARG A 235 12.54 -8.50 -10.50
CA ARG A 235 11.95 -9.21 -9.37
C ARG A 235 10.56 -8.70 -9.05
N LEU A 236 9.64 -9.61 -8.70
CA LEU A 236 8.30 -9.30 -8.22
C LEU A 236 8.14 -9.87 -6.80
N GLY A 237 7.62 -9.06 -5.87
CA GLY A 237 7.43 -9.50 -4.49
C GLY A 237 8.73 -9.90 -3.75
N GLY A 238 9.88 -9.39 -4.18
CA GLY A 238 11.19 -9.63 -3.56
C GLY A 238 11.97 -10.84 -4.12
N ASP A 239 11.34 -12.02 -4.18
CA ASP A 239 12.09 -13.26 -4.45
C ASP A 239 11.89 -13.82 -5.87
N ALA A 240 10.76 -13.54 -6.52
CA ALA A 240 10.44 -14.13 -7.81
C ALA A 240 11.09 -13.35 -8.97
N ILE A 241 12.06 -13.98 -9.65
CA ILE A 241 12.64 -13.43 -10.88
C ILE A 241 11.68 -13.68 -12.03
N TRP A 242 11.34 -12.61 -12.74
CA TRP A 242 10.40 -12.65 -13.86
C TRP A 242 10.97 -12.14 -15.17
N MET A 243 12.12 -11.48 -15.11
CA MET A 243 12.92 -11.23 -16.29
C MET A 243 14.40 -11.17 -15.94
N THR A 244 15.24 -11.47 -16.91
CA THR A 244 16.68 -11.22 -16.83
C THR A 244 17.11 -10.42 -18.04
N GLY A 245 17.96 -9.43 -17.84
CA GLY A 245 18.54 -8.61 -18.90
C GLY A 245 20.04 -8.79 -18.91
N LYS A 246 20.62 -9.08 -20.08
CA LYS A 246 22.07 -9.05 -20.29
C LYS A 246 22.43 -7.83 -21.13
N LYS A 247 23.34 -6.99 -20.64
CA LYS A 247 23.82 -5.83 -21.38
C LYS A 247 24.64 -6.29 -22.59
N ARG A 248 24.40 -5.66 -23.74
CA ARG A 248 25.15 -5.90 -24.98
C ARG A 248 26.49 -5.17 -24.96
#